data_AF-A0A3B8V237-F1
#
_entry.id   AF-A0A3B8V237-F1
#
_cell.length_a   1.000
_cell.length_b   1.000
_cell.length_c   1.000
_cell.angle_alpha   90.00
_cell.angle_beta   90.00
_cell.angle_gamma   90.00
#
_symmetry.space_group_name_H-M   'P 1'
#
loop_
_entity.id
_entity.type
_entity.pdbx_description
1 polymer ?
#
loop_
_entity_poly.entity_id
_entity_poly.type
_entity_poly.pdbx_seq_one_letter_code
_entity_poly.pdbx_strand_id
1 'polypeptide(L)'
;MYKLAAPLLVLAGLLTGCAASQPPGAELPWRSDASINVGKYRLAARATMTEEDVVSVELRFVRVGDPSRIIATPSLLVRTGDTGEVVVDDGSTAVSAVVKTDPSGSKVMIEIDASITENGITRSQPRIRFAIES
;
A
#
# COMPACT_ATOMS: atom_id res chain seq x y z
N MET A 1 47.89 58.51 -13.32
CA MET A 1 48.34 58.05 -14.66
C MET A 1 48.80 56.60 -14.53
N TYR A 2 48.28 55.71 -15.40
CA TYR A 2 48.63 54.28 -15.65
C TYR A 2 48.59 53.29 -14.46
N LYS A 3 47.56 52.44 -14.29
CA LYS A 3 47.27 51.11 -14.90
C LYS A 3 48.40 50.07 -14.78
N LEU A 4 48.09 48.92 -14.13
CA LEU A 4 48.39 47.51 -14.47
C LEU A 4 47.93 46.63 -13.26
N ALA A 5 46.85 45.85 -13.35
CA ALA A 5 46.82 44.40 -13.69
C ALA A 5 47.77 43.58 -12.77
N ALA A 6 47.38 42.53 -12.04
CA ALA A 6 46.53 41.38 -12.39
C ALA A 6 46.18 40.57 -11.10
N PRO A 7 45.40 39.47 -11.18
CA PRO A 7 44.51 38.97 -10.12
C PRO A 7 45.16 37.91 -9.22
N LEU A 8 44.70 37.80 -7.95
CA LEU A 8 44.96 36.62 -7.13
C LEU A 8 43.68 35.79 -7.02
N LEU A 9 43.73 34.60 -7.61
CA LEU A 9 42.72 33.54 -7.58
C LEU A 9 42.26 33.25 -6.14
N VAL A 10 40.98 33.52 -5.85
CA VAL A 10 40.32 32.95 -4.67
C VAL A 10 39.73 31.61 -5.07
N LEU A 11 40.30 30.60 -4.44
CA LEU A 11 39.98 29.18 -4.50
C LEU A 11 38.48 28.95 -4.20
N ALA A 12 37.68 28.69 -5.24
CA ALA A 12 36.30 28.23 -5.07
C ALA A 12 36.32 26.75 -4.66
N GLY A 13 36.35 26.50 -3.36
CA GLY A 13 36.05 25.19 -2.78
C GLY A 13 34.60 24.85 -3.02
N LEU A 14 34.31 24.18 -4.14
CA LEU A 14 33.04 23.48 -4.31
C LEU A 14 33.12 22.21 -3.48
N LEU A 15 32.60 22.33 -2.25
CA LEU A 15 32.14 21.22 -1.45
C LEU A 15 31.47 20.20 -2.35
N THR A 16 31.92 18.96 -2.21
CA THR A 16 31.25 17.75 -2.68
C THR A 16 29.81 17.79 -2.21
N GLY A 17 28.93 18.36 -3.04
CA GLY A 17 27.52 18.06 -2.99
C GLY A 17 27.41 16.60 -3.36
N CYS A 18 27.41 15.71 -2.36
CA CYS A 18 26.79 14.42 -2.52
C CYS A 18 25.39 14.72 -3.04
N ALA A 19 25.18 14.51 -4.34
CA ALA A 19 23.85 14.29 -4.83
C ALA A 19 23.31 13.17 -3.96
N ALA A 20 22.43 13.51 -3.01
CA ALA A 20 21.53 12.54 -2.44
C ALA A 20 20.66 12.09 -3.62
N SER A 21 21.21 11.18 -4.42
CA SER A 21 20.46 10.35 -5.34
C SER A 21 19.52 9.59 -4.43
N GLN A 22 18.33 10.17 -4.18
CA GLN A 22 17.24 9.39 -3.67
C GLN A 22 17.07 8.25 -4.67
N PRO A 23 17.19 6.99 -4.24
CA PRO A 23 16.93 5.88 -5.13
C PRO A 23 15.53 6.12 -5.73
N PRO A 24 15.36 6.02 -7.06
CA PRO A 24 14.03 6.00 -7.65
C PRO A 24 13.32 4.77 -7.09
N GLY A 25 12.48 4.97 -6.07
CA GLY A 25 11.92 3.87 -5.28
C GLY A 25 11.65 4.18 -3.80
N ALA A 26 11.94 5.39 -3.31
CA ALA A 26 11.38 5.84 -2.03
C ALA A 26 9.87 6.14 -2.15
N GLU A 27 9.08 5.17 -2.63
CA GLU A 27 7.68 5.11 -2.24
C GLU A 27 7.66 5.03 -0.72
N LEU A 28 7.00 5.99 -0.07
CA LEU A 28 6.76 5.90 1.36
C LEU A 28 6.18 4.51 1.67
N PRO A 29 6.72 3.79 2.68
CA PRO A 29 6.25 2.44 2.98
C PRO A 29 4.76 2.51 3.27
N TRP A 30 3.96 1.86 2.41
CA TRP A 30 2.51 1.79 2.60
C TRP A 30 2.23 1.05 3.92
N ARG A 31 1.83 1.81 4.94
CA ARG A 31 1.55 1.30 6.29
C ARG A 31 0.17 0.66 6.31
N SER A 32 0.13 -0.66 6.45
CA SER A 32 -1.12 -1.40 6.63
C SER A 32 -1.56 -1.38 8.08
N ASP A 33 -2.87 -1.35 8.32
CA ASP A 33 -3.44 -1.58 9.66
C ASP A 33 -3.37 -3.07 10.01
N ALA A 34 -3.52 -3.93 9.00
CA ALA A 34 -3.38 -5.38 9.14
C ALA A 34 -2.73 -6.00 7.91
N SER A 35 -1.95 -7.06 8.12
CA SER A 35 -1.43 -7.88 7.03
C SER A 35 -1.23 -9.32 7.47
N ILE A 36 -1.34 -10.25 6.51
CA ILE A 36 -1.07 -11.67 6.70
C ILE A 36 -0.35 -12.25 5.49
N ASN A 37 0.62 -13.11 5.76
CA ASN A 37 1.30 -13.91 4.75
C ASN A 37 0.70 -15.32 4.74
N VAL A 38 0.36 -15.83 3.56
CA VAL A 38 -0.09 -17.21 3.35
C VAL A 38 0.66 -17.78 2.15
N GLY A 39 1.64 -18.64 2.44
CA GLY A 39 2.57 -19.16 1.44
C GLY A 39 3.37 -18.03 0.78
N LYS A 40 3.39 -18.01 -0.57
CA LYS A 40 4.07 -16.98 -1.36
C LYS A 40 3.25 -15.69 -1.57
N TYR A 41 2.17 -15.50 -0.80
CA TYR A 41 1.28 -14.35 -0.96
C TYR A 41 1.12 -13.58 0.34
N ARG A 42 0.88 -12.28 0.20
CA ARG A 42 0.50 -11.39 1.29
C ARG A 42 -0.76 -10.65 0.92
N LEU A 43 -1.73 -10.67 1.84
CA LEU A 43 -2.83 -9.72 1.87
C LEU A 43 -2.49 -8.68 2.93
N ALA A 44 -2.66 -7.43 2.60
CA ALA A 44 -2.61 -6.36 3.56
C ALA A 44 -3.74 -5.38 3.30
N ALA A 45 -4.25 -4.76 4.35
CA ALA A 45 -5.31 -3.79 4.26
C ALA A 45 -5.01 -2.55 5.10
N ARG A 46 -5.58 -1.44 4.65
CA ARG A 46 -5.74 -0.21 5.43
C ARG A 46 -7.20 0.19 5.36
N ALA A 47 -7.74 0.70 6.45
CA ALA A 47 -9.07 1.27 6.44
C ALA A 47 -9.16 2.58 7.20
N THR A 48 -10.05 3.46 6.73
CA THR A 48 -10.28 4.77 7.34
C THR A 48 -11.76 5.12 7.21
N MET A 49 -12.34 5.69 8.27
CA MET A 49 -13.64 6.35 8.19
C MET A 49 -13.54 7.58 7.28
N THR A 50 -14.34 7.66 6.22
CA THR A 50 -14.34 8.80 5.28
C THR A 50 -15.52 9.75 5.50
N GLU A 51 -16.66 9.20 5.92
CA GLU A 51 -17.87 9.92 6.31
C GLU A 51 -18.39 9.32 7.62
N GLU A 52 -19.50 9.82 8.17
CA GLU A 52 -20.04 9.38 9.47
C GLU A 52 -20.30 7.86 9.53
N ASP A 53 -20.68 7.24 8.42
CA ASP A 53 -20.98 5.81 8.34
C ASP A 53 -20.29 5.08 7.19
N VAL A 54 -19.26 5.66 6.56
CA VAL A 54 -18.58 5.06 5.39
C VAL A 54 -17.13 4.75 5.72
N VAL A 55 -16.74 3.50 5.49
CA VAL A 55 -15.36 3.00 5.62
C VAL A 55 -14.75 2.88 4.22
N SER A 56 -13.63 3.56 4.00
CA SER A 56 -12.74 3.27 2.87
C SER A 56 -11.78 2.16 3.24
N VAL A 57 -11.75 1.10 2.44
CA VAL A 57 -10.86 -0.05 2.62
C VAL A 57 -9.95 -0.16 1.40
N GLU A 58 -8.66 0.04 1.61
CA GLU A 58 -7.61 -0.19 0.63
C GLU A 58 -7.00 -1.58 0.85
N LEU A 59 -6.97 -2.40 -0.20
CA LEU A 59 -6.34 -3.72 -0.16
C LEU A 59 -5.07 -3.71 -0.99
N ARG A 60 -4.10 -4.53 -0.59
CA ARG A 60 -2.89 -4.78 -1.35
C ARG A 60 -2.58 -6.27 -1.37
N PHE A 61 -2.71 -6.86 -2.55
CA PHE A 61 -2.33 -8.23 -2.84
C PHE A 61 -0.90 -8.24 -3.37
N VAL A 62 -0.03 -9.03 -2.75
CA VAL A 62 1.40 -9.09 -3.10
C VAL A 62 1.83 -10.55 -3.24
N ARG A 63 2.58 -10.85 -4.29
CA ARG A 63 3.40 -12.07 -4.35
C ARG A 63 4.71 -11.80 -3.62
N VAL A 64 4.93 -12.49 -2.52
CA VAL A 64 6.15 -12.43 -1.72
C VAL A 64 7.25 -13.22 -2.44
N GLY A 65 8.43 -12.61 -2.53
CA GLY A 65 9.60 -13.17 -3.20
C GLY A 65 10.72 -12.14 -3.26
N ASP A 66 11.77 -12.46 -4.01
CA ASP A 66 12.89 -11.56 -4.30
C ASP A 66 13.00 -11.34 -5.83
N PRO A 67 12.50 -10.22 -6.38
CA PRO A 67 11.78 -9.15 -5.70
C PRO A 67 10.31 -9.50 -5.43
N SER A 68 9.73 -8.85 -4.41
CA SER A 68 8.28 -8.92 -4.17
C SER A 68 7.52 -8.14 -5.23
N ARG A 69 6.34 -8.63 -5.65
CA ARG A 69 5.54 -8.03 -6.72
C ARG A 69 4.11 -7.74 -6.25
N ILE A 70 3.64 -6.52 -6.46
CA ILE A 70 2.23 -6.16 -6.29
C ILE A 70 1.42 -6.86 -7.38
N ILE A 71 0.37 -7.58 -6.98
CA ILE A 71 -0.57 -8.24 -7.89
C ILE A 71 -1.72 -7.27 -8.21
N ALA A 72 -2.35 -6.71 -7.17
CA ALA A 72 -3.46 -5.78 -7.30
C ALA A 72 -3.59 -4.89 -6.06
N THR A 73 -4.16 -3.69 -6.25
CA THR A 73 -4.45 -2.73 -5.19
C THR A 73 -5.89 -2.19 -5.29
N PRO A 74 -6.92 -3.04 -5.11
CA PRO A 74 -8.29 -2.57 -5.14
C PRO A 74 -8.62 -1.74 -3.91
N SER A 75 -9.60 -0.85 -4.04
CA SER A 75 -10.23 -0.13 -2.94
C SER A 75 -11.74 -0.21 -3.06
N LEU A 76 -12.42 -0.06 -1.93
CA LEU A 76 -13.87 -0.13 -1.81
C LEU A 76 -14.34 0.81 -0.70
N LEU A 77 -15.50 1.42 -0.92
CA LEU A 77 -16.24 2.18 0.09
C LEU A 77 -17.39 1.30 0.56
N VAL A 78 -17.46 1.04 1.87
CA VAL A 78 -18.46 0.16 2.48
C VAL A 78 -19.08 0.89 3.65
N ARG A 79 -20.41 0.93 3.71
CA ARG A 79 -21.10 1.50 4.88
C ARG A 79 -20.85 0.62 6.10
N THR A 80 -20.79 1.22 7.28
CA THR A 80 -20.65 0.49 8.55
C THR A 80 -21.88 -0.40 8.77
N GLY A 81 -21.65 -1.70 8.99
CA GLY A 81 -22.71 -2.71 9.12
C GLY A 81 -23.01 -3.47 7.82
N ASP A 82 -22.41 -3.04 6.70
CA ASP A 82 -22.59 -3.66 5.39
C ASP A 82 -21.42 -4.57 5.00
N THR A 83 -21.62 -5.29 3.90
CA THR A 83 -20.59 -6.11 3.25
C THR A 83 -20.32 -5.58 1.84
N GLY A 84 -19.05 -5.38 1.51
CA GLY A 84 -18.58 -5.09 0.15
C GLY A 84 -17.82 -6.26 -0.44
N GLU A 85 -17.82 -6.36 -1.78
CA GLU A 85 -17.01 -7.33 -2.51
C GLU A 85 -16.25 -6.63 -3.63
N VAL A 86 -15.02 -7.07 -3.87
CA VAL A 86 -14.24 -6.64 -5.02
C VAL A 86 -13.59 -7.84 -5.69
N VAL A 87 -13.59 -7.84 -7.03
CA VAL A 87 -12.92 -8.83 -7.87
C VAL A 87 -12.08 -8.08 -8.89
N VAL A 88 -10.82 -8.47 -9.03
CA VAL A 88 -9.90 -7.98 -10.06
C VAL A 88 -9.32 -9.19 -10.78
N ASP A 89 -9.51 -9.27 -12.09
CA ASP A 89 -9.05 -10.38 -12.93
C ASP A 89 -8.31 -9.85 -14.17
N ASP A 90 -7.06 -10.26 -14.35
CA ASP A 90 -6.23 -9.93 -15.52
C ASP A 90 -6.16 -11.05 -16.57
N GLY A 91 -6.94 -12.13 -16.39
CA GLY A 91 -7.00 -13.32 -17.23
C GLY A 91 -6.02 -14.42 -16.82
N SER A 92 -4.91 -14.09 -16.15
CA SER A 92 -3.93 -15.06 -15.64
C SER A 92 -3.98 -15.21 -14.12
N THR A 93 -4.25 -14.11 -13.44
CA THR A 93 -4.36 -13.99 -11.99
C THR A 93 -5.62 -13.21 -11.66
N ALA A 94 -6.47 -13.81 -10.84
CA ALA A 94 -7.64 -13.16 -10.27
C ALA A 94 -7.46 -13.05 -8.76
N VAL A 95 -7.84 -11.90 -8.20
CA VAL A 95 -7.97 -11.71 -6.76
C VAL A 95 -9.40 -11.29 -6.43
N SER A 96 -9.91 -11.76 -5.30
CA SER A 96 -11.18 -11.30 -4.76
C SER A 96 -11.08 -11.06 -3.27
N ALA A 97 -11.92 -10.17 -2.76
CA ALA A 97 -12.09 -9.95 -1.34
C ALA A 97 -13.54 -9.61 -1.01
N VAL A 98 -14.05 -10.22 0.05
CA VAL A 98 -15.28 -9.85 0.74
C VAL A 98 -14.87 -9.12 2.01
N VAL A 99 -15.39 -7.91 2.19
CA VAL A 99 -15.09 -7.04 3.32
C VAL A 99 -16.37 -6.80 4.09
N LYS A 100 -16.39 -7.22 5.35
CA LYS A 100 -17.50 -7.02 6.28
C LYS A 100 -17.10 -5.96 7.28
N THR A 101 -18.00 -5.02 7.54
CA THR A 101 -17.82 -3.99 8.55
C THR A 101 -18.90 -4.16 9.63
N ASP A 102 -18.49 -4.15 10.89
CA ASP A 102 -19.41 -4.29 12.03
C ASP A 102 -19.14 -3.19 13.06
N PRO A 103 -20.13 -2.35 13.42
CA PRO A 103 -19.97 -1.37 14.49
C PRO A 103 -19.78 -2.08 15.84
N SER A 104 -18.81 -1.60 16.63
CA SER A 104 -18.45 -2.17 17.93
C SER A 104 -18.03 -1.07 18.90
N GLY A 105 -19.01 -0.39 19.50
CA GLY A 105 -18.76 0.75 20.40
C GLY A 105 -18.25 1.96 19.62
N SER A 106 -17.10 2.52 20.03
CA SER A 106 -16.43 3.63 19.33
C SER A 106 -15.57 3.17 18.14
N LYS A 107 -15.69 1.91 17.72
CA LYS A 107 -14.84 1.29 16.70
C LYS A 107 -15.68 0.62 15.64
N VAL A 108 -15.09 0.45 14.47
CA VAL A 108 -15.61 -0.43 13.42
C VAL A 108 -14.68 -1.63 13.30
N MET A 109 -15.23 -2.82 13.45
CA MET A 109 -14.54 -4.08 13.19
C MET A 109 -14.59 -4.36 11.69
N ILE A 110 -13.45 -4.72 11.10
CA ILE A 110 -13.33 -5.03 9.68
C ILE A 110 -12.82 -6.46 9.57
N GLU A 111 -13.56 -7.30 8.85
CA GLU A 111 -13.17 -8.66 8.49
C GLU A 111 -13.05 -8.75 6.98
N ILE A 112 -11.93 -9.30 6.50
CA ILE A 112 -11.65 -9.45 5.08
C ILE A 112 -11.35 -10.92 4.81
N ASP A 113 -12.18 -11.51 3.97
CA ASP A 113 -12.02 -12.84 3.39
C ASP A 113 -11.55 -12.68 1.94
N ALA A 114 -10.34 -13.10 1.61
CA ALA A 114 -9.81 -12.93 0.26
C ALA A 114 -9.42 -14.25 -0.41
N SER A 115 -9.33 -14.23 -1.73
CA SER A 115 -8.88 -15.35 -2.55
C SER A 115 -7.91 -14.84 -3.61
N ILE A 116 -6.90 -15.66 -3.91
CA ILE A 116 -5.95 -15.44 -5.02
C ILE A 116 -5.98 -16.69 -5.88
N THR A 117 -6.36 -16.52 -7.15
CA THR A 117 -6.51 -17.58 -8.13
C THR A 117 -5.51 -17.36 -9.26
N GLU A 118 -4.79 -18.39 -9.67
CA GLU A 118 -3.86 -18.35 -10.81
C GLU A 118 -4.23 -19.45 -11.79
N ASN A 119 -4.50 -19.08 -13.05
CA ASN A 119 -4.95 -19.98 -14.11
C ASN A 119 -6.15 -20.83 -13.68
N GLY A 120 -7.15 -20.19 -13.07
CA GLY A 120 -8.39 -20.84 -12.60
C GLY A 120 -8.25 -21.69 -11.33
N ILE A 121 -7.06 -21.79 -10.72
CA ILE A 121 -6.82 -22.56 -9.49
C ILE A 121 -6.60 -21.62 -8.31
N THR A 122 -7.41 -21.73 -7.26
CA THR A 122 -7.19 -21.00 -6.01
C THR A 122 -5.87 -21.41 -5.37
N ARG A 123 -4.96 -20.45 -5.22
CA ARG A 123 -3.61 -20.64 -4.67
C ARG A 123 -3.49 -20.20 -3.22
N SER A 124 -4.33 -19.28 -2.77
CA SER A 124 -4.29 -18.75 -1.41
C SER A 124 -5.65 -18.18 -1.02
N GLN A 125 -6.00 -18.30 0.27
CA GLN A 125 -7.22 -17.75 0.85
C GLN A 125 -6.92 -17.05 2.19
N PRO A 126 -6.25 -15.88 2.17
CA PRO A 126 -5.92 -15.16 3.39
C PRO A 126 -7.16 -14.51 4.01
N ARG A 127 -7.20 -14.49 5.35
CA ARG A 127 -8.19 -13.78 6.14
C ARG A 127 -7.51 -12.82 7.10
N ILE A 128 -7.99 -11.59 7.19
CA ILE A 128 -7.54 -10.60 8.19
C ILE A 128 -8.73 -9.99 8.91
N ARG A 129 -8.54 -9.66 10.19
CA ARG A 129 -9.52 -8.96 11.02
C ARG A 129 -8.82 -7.92 11.87
N PHE A 130 -9.34 -6.70 11.87
CA PHE A 130 -8.79 -5.59 12.63
C PHE A 130 -9.89 -4.57 12.98
N ALA A 131 -9.55 -3.60 13.83
CA ALA A 131 -10.46 -2.54 14.25
C ALA A 131 -9.90 -1.18 13.85
N ILE A 132 -10.78 -0.26 13.45
CA ILE A 132 -10.48 1.16 13.29
C ILE A 132 -11.36 1.97 14.23
N GLU A 133 -10.93 3.19 14.57
CA GLU A 133 -11.81 4.12 15.30
C GLU A 133 -12.93 4.61 14.37
N SER A 134 -14.12 4.79 14.93
CA SER A 134 -15.30 5.34 14.24
C SER A 134 -15.30 6.86 14.19
#